data_AF-A0A0Q4DGP9-F1
#
_entry.id   AF-A0A0Q4DGP9-F1
#
_cell.length_a   1.000
_cell.length_b   1.000
_cell.length_c   1.000
_cell.angle_alpha   90.00
_cell.angle_beta   90.00
_cell.angle_gamma   90.00
#
_symmetry.space_group_name_H-M   'P 1'
#
loop_
_entity.id
_entity.type
_entity.pdbx_description
1 polymer ?
#
loop_
_entity_poly.entity_id
_entity_poly.type
_entity_poly.pdbx_seq_one_letter_code
_entity_poly.pdbx_strand_id
1 'polypeptide(L)'
;MKYATDAAVSSSLRRTRVALPVLLLAGLLSFSGCAGASGSAAPTPTDSESTATPTTSPEATATPSPTPTSGGSEATDAPFNGEILIVTSEVRDGTLQVSAMVPGVSESGGTCSLTLVASGAKVDSSANEGKDVTYCGLMSIAVGHETDPAFQVAYSSRTTAAKSAVTTVEPTS
;
A
#
# COMPACT_ATOMS: atom_id res chain seq x y z
N MET A 1 -58.19 -34.33 25.63
CA MET A 1 -56.90 -34.72 25.04
C MET A 1 -56.02 -33.47 25.08
N LYS A 2 -55.21 -33.08 26.08
CA LYS A 2 -54.24 -33.70 26.99
C LYS A 2 -53.09 -34.44 26.30
N TYR A 3 -51.89 -33.87 26.46
CA TYR A 3 -50.46 -34.28 26.30
C TYR A 3 -49.71 -33.19 25.51
N ALA A 4 -49.06 -32.18 26.12
CA ALA A 4 -47.87 -32.15 26.98
C ALA A 4 -46.57 -32.62 26.28
N THR A 5 -45.66 -31.69 25.95
CA THR A 5 -44.24 -31.81 26.35
C THR A 5 -43.53 -30.46 26.34
N ASP A 6 -42.96 -30.18 27.51
CA ASP A 6 -41.97 -29.17 27.86
C ASP A 6 -40.62 -29.48 27.17
N ALA A 7 -39.88 -28.44 26.78
CA ALA A 7 -38.44 -28.53 26.59
C ALA A 7 -37.80 -27.19 26.95
N ALA A 8 -37.55 -27.02 28.24
CA ALA A 8 -36.65 -26.03 28.81
C ALA A 8 -35.29 -25.98 28.06
N VAL A 9 -34.96 -24.81 27.49
CA VAL A 9 -33.59 -24.49 27.08
C VAL A 9 -32.80 -24.10 28.33
N SER A 10 -32.22 -25.10 28.98
CA SER A 10 -31.17 -24.90 29.98
C SER A 10 -29.81 -24.93 29.30
N SER A 11 -29.35 -23.76 28.84
CA SER A 11 -27.97 -23.58 28.37
C SER A 11 -27.17 -22.88 29.46
N SER A 12 -26.47 -23.71 30.24
CA SER A 12 -25.47 -23.39 31.28
C SER A 12 -24.62 -22.16 30.94
N LEU A 13 -24.88 -21.01 31.58
CA LEU A 13 -23.91 -19.92 31.68
C LEU A 13 -22.75 -20.40 32.55
N ARG A 14 -21.71 -20.94 31.93
CA ARG A 14 -20.42 -21.17 32.57
C ARG A 14 -19.79 -19.82 32.91
N ARG A 15 -19.98 -19.48 34.16
CA ARG A 15 -19.27 -18.49 34.95
C ARG A 15 -17.79 -18.86 35.00
N THR A 16 -16.96 -18.26 34.15
CA THR A 16 -15.50 -18.33 34.28
C THR A 16 -14.99 -16.98 34.76
N ARG A 17 -14.97 -16.82 36.09
CA ARG A 17 -14.12 -15.87 36.80
C ARG A 17 -12.73 -16.51 36.94
N VAL A 18 -11.70 -15.99 36.27
CA VAL A 18 -10.28 -16.16 36.65
C VAL A 18 -9.54 -14.96 36.05
N ALA A 19 -9.40 -13.87 36.80
CA ALA A 19 -8.24 -13.50 37.63
C ALA A 19 -7.19 -12.70 36.85
N LEU A 20 -7.22 -11.38 37.10
CA LEU A 20 -6.13 -10.43 36.89
C LEU A 20 -4.83 -10.94 37.53
N PRO A 21 -3.68 -10.74 36.88
CA PRO A 21 -2.47 -10.35 37.59
C PRO A 21 -2.15 -8.88 37.31
N VAL A 22 -2.04 -8.20 38.44
CA VAL A 22 -1.66 -6.82 38.68
C VAL A 22 -0.14 -6.65 38.50
N LEU A 23 0.25 -5.57 37.81
CA LEU A 23 1.44 -4.73 37.97
C LEU A 23 2.82 -5.38 38.23
N LEU A 24 3.75 -5.08 37.31
CA LEU A 24 5.10 -4.67 37.69
C LEU A 24 5.63 -3.57 36.74
N LEU A 25 5.71 -2.37 37.30
CA LEU A 25 6.50 -1.24 36.81
C LEU A 25 7.99 -1.61 36.77
N ALA A 26 8.69 -1.23 35.70
CA ALA A 26 9.98 -0.53 35.69
C ALA A 26 10.69 -0.75 34.36
N GLY A 27 10.93 0.31 33.59
CA GLY A 27 11.59 0.21 32.29
C GLY A 27 11.91 1.55 31.63
N LEU A 28 12.62 2.40 32.38
CA LEU A 28 13.58 3.43 31.93
C LEU A 28 13.25 4.26 30.67
N LEU A 29 12.91 5.53 30.96
CA LEU A 29 13.13 6.69 30.09
C LEU A 29 14.59 6.79 29.62
N SER A 30 14.79 7.15 28.35
CA SER A 30 15.67 8.25 27.86
C SER A 30 16.34 7.89 26.53
N PHE A 31 15.73 8.26 25.40
CA PHE A 31 16.47 8.43 24.14
C PHE A 31 16.93 9.90 24.05
N SER A 32 18.22 10.09 24.37
CA SER A 32 19.06 11.23 23.98
C SER A 32 18.94 11.41 22.46
N GLY A 33 18.70 12.58 21.87
CA GLY A 33 19.37 13.85 22.15
C GLY A 33 20.69 13.91 21.35
N CYS A 34 20.63 14.05 20.02
CA CYS A 34 21.78 14.37 19.18
C CYS A 34 21.57 15.75 18.55
N ALA A 35 22.13 16.77 19.20
CA ALA A 35 22.37 18.08 18.61
C ALA A 35 23.60 17.99 17.70
N GLY A 36 23.39 18.08 16.39
CA GLY A 36 24.45 18.16 15.39
C GLY A 36 24.79 19.63 15.12
N ALA A 37 26.00 20.01 15.51
CA ALA A 37 26.53 21.37 15.52
C ALA A 37 26.58 22.06 14.14
N SER A 38 26.35 23.36 14.18
CA SER A 38 26.70 24.34 13.17
C SER A 38 28.21 24.31 12.87
N GLY A 39 28.57 23.88 11.66
CA GLY A 39 29.92 23.97 11.10
C GLY A 39 29.95 24.97 9.95
N SER A 40 30.29 26.23 10.26
CA SER A 40 30.66 27.25 9.29
C SER A 40 32.10 27.02 8.86
N ALA A 41 32.34 26.73 7.58
CA ALA A 41 33.63 26.91 6.94
C ALA A 41 33.42 27.14 5.44
N ALA A 42 33.53 28.40 5.03
CA ALA A 42 33.74 28.78 3.64
C ALA A 42 35.21 28.55 3.26
N PRO A 43 35.49 28.00 2.08
CA PRO A 43 36.72 28.30 1.39
C PRO A 43 36.45 29.11 0.10
N THR A 44 37.05 30.29 0.06
CA THR A 44 37.41 30.98 -1.19
C THR A 44 38.46 30.17 -1.94
N PRO A 45 38.34 30.05 -3.27
CA PRO A 45 39.55 30.01 -4.08
C PRO A 45 39.65 31.24 -5.01
N THR A 46 40.82 31.85 -4.88
CA THR A 46 41.48 32.85 -5.72
C THR A 46 41.54 32.44 -7.19
N ASP A 47 41.35 33.44 -8.07
CA ASP A 47 41.62 33.40 -9.51
C ASP A 47 43.02 32.92 -9.85
N SER A 48 43.15 32.12 -10.91
CA SER A 48 44.38 32.05 -11.70
C SER A 48 44.04 31.72 -13.15
N GLU A 49 44.40 32.68 -13.99
CA GLU A 49 44.19 32.78 -15.42
C GLU A 49 45.17 31.90 -16.21
N SER A 50 44.71 31.50 -17.41
CA SER A 50 45.47 31.32 -18.66
C SER A 50 45.89 29.92 -19.15
N THR A 51 45.32 29.60 -20.32
CA THR A 51 45.95 29.07 -21.55
C THR A 51 46.47 27.62 -21.61
N ALA A 52 45.75 26.77 -22.35
CA ALA A 52 46.21 26.12 -23.60
C ALA A 52 45.21 25.05 -24.09
N THR A 53 44.79 25.14 -25.36
CA THR A 53 44.14 24.07 -26.13
C THR A 53 45.11 22.93 -26.43
N PRO A 54 44.65 21.67 -26.31
CA PRO A 54 44.77 20.78 -27.46
C PRO A 54 43.48 20.01 -27.79
N THR A 55 43.20 19.97 -29.10
CA THR A 55 42.27 19.07 -29.77
C THR A 55 42.72 17.61 -29.62
N THR A 56 41.89 16.76 -29.01
CA THR A 56 41.63 15.38 -29.45
C THR A 56 40.25 14.95 -28.94
N SER A 57 39.33 14.73 -29.87
CA SER A 57 37.98 14.22 -29.62
C SER A 57 38.02 12.69 -29.65
N PRO A 58 37.81 11.96 -28.54
CA PRO A 58 37.38 10.58 -28.62
C PRO A 58 35.88 10.57 -28.96
N GLU A 59 35.57 10.02 -30.12
CA GLU A 59 34.22 9.71 -30.58
C GLU A 59 33.56 8.76 -29.58
N ALA A 60 32.74 9.32 -28.69
CA ALA A 60 31.89 8.53 -27.80
C ALA A 60 30.74 7.98 -28.65
N THR A 61 30.83 6.70 -28.99
CA THR A 61 29.73 5.88 -29.51
C THR A 61 28.48 6.14 -28.68
N ALA A 62 27.50 6.81 -29.27
CA ALA A 62 26.19 7.02 -28.68
C ALA A 62 25.55 5.65 -28.42
N THR A 63 25.51 5.25 -27.16
CA THR A 63 24.59 4.20 -26.70
C THR A 63 23.17 4.68 -27.01
N PRO A 64 22.30 3.89 -27.65
CA PRO A 64 20.92 4.32 -27.87
C PRO A 64 20.26 4.51 -26.51
N SER A 65 20.00 5.77 -26.17
CA SER A 65 19.05 6.13 -25.14
C SER A 65 17.72 5.48 -25.54
N PRO A 66 17.04 4.70 -24.68
CA PRO A 66 15.69 4.26 -24.98
C PRO A 66 14.84 5.53 -25.06
N THR A 67 14.49 5.91 -26.28
CA THR A 67 13.39 6.83 -26.52
C THR A 67 12.22 6.31 -25.68
N PRO A 68 11.62 7.10 -24.77
CA PRO A 68 10.36 6.67 -24.18
C PRO A 68 9.40 6.54 -25.35
N THR A 69 9.12 5.30 -25.74
CA THR A 69 7.95 4.97 -26.53
C THR A 69 6.82 5.56 -25.73
N SER A 70 6.26 6.66 -26.23
CA SER A 70 4.94 7.13 -25.86
C SER A 70 3.99 6.04 -26.35
N GLY A 71 3.97 4.94 -25.61
CA GLY A 71 2.97 3.89 -25.73
C GLY A 71 1.69 4.58 -25.40
N GLY A 72 0.78 4.57 -26.37
CA GLY A 72 -0.43 5.37 -26.40
C GLY A 72 -1.01 5.54 -25.01
N SER A 73 -1.02 6.80 -24.56
CA SER A 73 -2.03 7.25 -23.65
C SER A 73 -3.35 7.06 -24.39
N GLU A 74 -3.94 5.87 -24.29
CA GLU A 74 -5.39 5.79 -24.24
C GLU A 74 -5.78 6.41 -22.90
N ALA A 75 -5.70 7.75 -22.85
CA ALA A 75 -6.58 8.52 -22.02
C ALA A 75 -7.97 8.16 -22.51
N THR A 76 -8.54 7.12 -21.90
CA THR A 76 -9.95 6.83 -22.01
C THR A 76 -10.64 8.06 -21.45
N ASP A 77 -11.15 8.92 -22.34
CA ASP A 77 -12.00 10.08 -22.07
C ASP A 77 -13.40 9.64 -21.57
N ALA A 78 -13.47 8.45 -20.95
CA ALA A 78 -14.65 8.03 -20.23
C ALA A 78 -14.57 8.63 -18.83
N PRO A 79 -15.66 9.23 -18.32
CA PRO A 79 -15.72 9.65 -16.93
C PRO A 79 -15.36 8.47 -16.03
N PHE A 80 -14.56 8.72 -15.00
CA PHE A 80 -14.22 7.74 -13.98
C PHE A 80 -15.50 7.14 -13.40
N ASN A 81 -15.73 5.85 -13.64
CA ASN A 81 -16.96 5.16 -13.22
C ASN A 81 -17.03 4.90 -11.70
N GLY A 82 -16.11 5.47 -10.91
CA GLY A 82 -15.97 5.13 -9.48
C GLY A 82 -15.19 3.84 -9.24
N GLU A 83 -14.55 3.27 -10.27
CA GLU A 83 -13.94 1.94 -10.21
C GLU A 83 -12.42 1.99 -10.08
N ILE A 84 -11.89 1.30 -9.07
CA ILE A 84 -10.45 1.18 -8.82
C ILE A 84 -9.85 0.19 -9.82
N LEU A 85 -8.72 0.54 -10.44
CA LEU A 85 -7.96 -0.36 -11.31
C LEU A 85 -6.93 -1.14 -10.50
N ILE A 86 -7.00 -2.47 -10.57
CA ILE A 86 -5.96 -3.34 -10.02
C ILE A 86 -4.77 -3.33 -10.98
N VAL A 87 -3.59 -2.99 -10.46
CA VAL A 87 -2.34 -2.89 -11.24
C VAL A 87 -1.56 -4.21 -11.17
N THR A 88 -1.42 -4.77 -9.97
CA THR A 88 -0.83 -6.09 -9.75
C THR A 88 -1.67 -6.86 -8.75
N SER A 89 -1.73 -8.17 -8.92
CA SER A 89 -2.39 -9.09 -8.00
C SER A 89 -1.77 -10.47 -8.12
N GLU A 90 -1.07 -10.93 -7.07
CA GLU A 90 -0.37 -12.20 -7.09
C GLU A 90 -0.33 -12.85 -5.70
N VAL A 91 -0.41 -14.17 -5.64
CA VAL A 91 -0.20 -14.93 -4.40
C VAL A 91 1.24 -15.43 -4.38
N ARG A 92 1.99 -15.06 -3.35
CA ARG A 92 3.35 -15.54 -3.07
C ARG A 92 3.45 -15.99 -1.62
N ASP A 93 3.95 -17.20 -1.40
CA ASP A 93 4.18 -17.75 -0.06
C ASP A 93 2.95 -17.66 0.87
N GLY A 94 1.76 -17.93 0.33
CA GLY A 94 0.49 -17.85 1.09
C GLY A 94 0.02 -16.43 1.38
N THR A 95 0.60 -15.42 0.74
CA THR A 95 0.22 -14.01 0.87
C THR A 95 -0.24 -13.46 -0.46
N LEU A 96 -1.45 -12.92 -0.50
CA LEU A 96 -1.94 -12.14 -1.63
C LEU A 96 -1.36 -10.73 -1.55
N GLN A 97 -0.66 -10.32 -2.60
CA GLN A 97 -0.08 -9.01 -2.79
C GLN A 97 -0.86 -8.29 -3.89
N VAL A 98 -1.39 -7.11 -3.59
CA VAL A 98 -2.20 -6.32 -4.52
C VAL A 98 -1.73 -4.88 -4.55
N SER A 99 -1.57 -4.31 -5.74
CA SER A 99 -1.44 -2.88 -5.94
C SER A 99 -2.56 -2.38 -6.85
N ALA A 100 -2.97 -1.12 -6.67
CA ALA A 100 -4.09 -0.56 -7.40
C ALA A 100 -3.93 0.95 -7.61
N MET A 101 -4.76 1.54 -8.46
CA MET A 101 -4.84 2.98 -8.63
C MET A 101 -6.27 3.45 -8.85
N VAL A 102 -6.52 4.71 -8.51
CA VAL A 102 -7.80 5.40 -8.70
C VAL A 102 -7.60 6.48 -9.78
N PRO A 103 -8.00 6.21 -11.04
CA PRO A 103 -7.89 7.21 -12.11
C PRO A 103 -8.76 8.44 -11.90
N GLY A 104 -8.30 9.59 -12.41
CA GLY A 104 -9.04 10.85 -12.36
C GLY A 104 -9.10 11.49 -10.96
N VAL A 105 -8.44 10.90 -9.97
CA VAL A 105 -8.40 11.36 -8.58
C VAL A 105 -6.95 11.55 -8.21
N SER A 106 -6.55 12.78 -7.90
CA SER A 106 -5.21 13.11 -7.40
C SER A 106 -5.36 13.76 -6.04
N GLU A 107 -5.35 12.97 -4.98
CA GLU A 107 -5.46 13.51 -3.63
C GLU A 107 -4.66 12.72 -2.60
N SER A 108 -4.08 13.44 -1.66
CA SER A 108 -3.30 12.90 -0.55
C SER A 108 -4.18 12.64 0.69
N GLY A 109 -3.73 11.72 1.54
CA GLY A 109 -4.42 11.39 2.79
C GLY A 109 -5.63 10.47 2.65
N GLY A 110 -5.81 9.85 1.48
CA GLY A 110 -6.74 8.75 1.30
C GLY A 110 -6.22 7.43 1.89
N THR A 111 -7.12 6.48 2.09
CA THR A 111 -6.83 5.12 2.55
C THR A 111 -7.32 4.12 1.51
N CYS A 112 -6.46 3.19 1.14
CA CYS A 112 -6.82 2.01 0.36
C CYS A 112 -7.03 0.82 1.28
N SER A 113 -8.00 -0.01 0.95
CA SER A 113 -8.46 -1.13 1.75
C SER A 113 -8.57 -2.37 0.87
N LEU A 114 -7.73 -3.37 1.09
CA LEU A 114 -7.84 -4.68 0.47
C LEU A 114 -8.67 -5.59 1.37
N THR A 115 -9.70 -6.22 0.83
CA THR A 115 -10.59 -7.14 1.55
C THR A 115 -10.67 -8.48 0.83
N LEU A 116 -10.43 -9.58 1.55
CA LEU A 116 -10.70 -10.93 1.07
C LEU A 116 -12.20 -11.23 1.16
N VAL A 117 -12.79 -11.74 0.08
CA VAL A 117 -14.23 -12.00 0.01
C VAL A 117 -14.64 -13.16 0.89
N ALA A 118 -13.86 -14.24 0.91
CA ALA A 118 -14.19 -15.47 1.64
C ALA A 118 -14.19 -15.28 3.17
N SER A 119 -13.21 -14.54 3.70
CA SER A 119 -13.00 -14.37 5.14
C SER A 119 -13.45 -13.02 5.68
N GLY A 120 -13.62 -12.01 4.82
CA GLY A 120 -13.79 -10.62 5.24
C GLY A 120 -12.53 -10.00 5.85
N ALA A 121 -11.40 -10.70 5.82
CA ALA A 121 -10.14 -10.18 6.33
C ALA A 121 -9.73 -8.94 5.51
N LYS A 122 -9.18 -7.93 6.20
CA LYS A 122 -8.93 -6.61 5.63
C LYS A 122 -7.54 -6.10 6.02
N VAL A 123 -6.86 -5.48 5.06
CA VAL A 123 -5.63 -4.71 5.31
C VAL A 123 -5.77 -3.33 4.68
N ASP A 124 -5.26 -2.32 5.37
CA ASP A 124 -5.31 -0.93 4.95
C ASP A 124 -3.90 -0.43 4.61
N SER A 125 -3.82 0.47 3.63
CA SER A 125 -2.59 1.15 3.24
C SER A 125 -2.88 2.61 2.92
N SER A 126 -1.90 3.48 3.18
CA SER A 126 -1.99 4.88 2.79
C SER A 126 -1.98 5.00 1.28
N ALA A 127 -2.87 5.81 0.73
CA ALA A 127 -2.84 6.16 -0.66
C ALA A 127 -1.86 7.31 -0.92
N ASN A 128 -1.19 7.26 -2.07
CA ASN A 128 -0.23 8.27 -2.49
C ASN A 128 -0.75 9.01 -3.72
N GLU A 129 -0.69 10.32 -3.65
CA GLU A 129 -1.06 11.19 -4.77
C GLU A 129 -0.06 11.02 -5.93
N GLY A 130 -0.58 10.96 -7.15
CA GLY A 130 0.18 10.88 -8.38
C GLY A 130 -0.40 11.80 -9.46
N LYS A 131 0.21 11.82 -10.64
CA LYS A 131 -0.31 12.65 -11.74
C LYS A 131 -1.62 12.06 -12.27
N ASP A 132 -2.73 12.77 -12.04
CA ASP A 132 -4.08 12.42 -12.49
C ASP A 132 -4.61 11.09 -11.91
N VAL A 133 -3.91 10.50 -10.95
CA VAL A 133 -4.24 9.21 -10.33
C VAL A 133 -3.81 9.19 -8.87
N THR A 134 -4.47 8.35 -8.07
CA THR A 134 -4.08 8.08 -6.69
C THR A 134 -3.67 6.63 -6.59
N TYR A 135 -2.43 6.37 -6.15
CA TYR A 135 -1.87 5.04 -6.05
C TYR A 135 -2.18 4.41 -4.70
N CYS A 136 -2.76 3.21 -4.74
CA CYS A 136 -2.74 2.29 -3.63
C CYS A 136 -1.43 1.53 -3.67
N GLY A 137 -0.55 1.81 -2.70
CA GLY A 137 0.68 1.04 -2.54
C GLY A 137 0.41 -0.44 -2.34
N LEU A 138 1.47 -1.24 -2.30
CA LEU A 138 1.36 -2.70 -2.13
C LEU A 138 0.63 -3.03 -0.83
N MET A 139 -0.49 -3.74 -0.94
CA MET A 139 -1.28 -4.27 0.16
C MET A 139 -1.06 -5.78 0.21
N SER A 140 -0.69 -6.29 1.38
CA SER A 140 -0.37 -7.71 1.57
C SER A 140 -1.28 -8.32 2.63
N ILE A 141 -1.95 -9.42 2.29
CA ILE A 141 -2.86 -10.12 3.20
C ILE A 141 -2.66 -11.63 3.08
N ALA A 142 -2.61 -12.31 4.23
CA ALA A 142 -2.52 -13.76 4.26
C ALA A 142 -3.79 -14.39 3.66
N VAL A 143 -3.61 -15.33 2.75
CA VAL A 143 -4.69 -16.13 2.17
C VAL A 143 -4.64 -17.55 2.73
N GLY A 144 -5.81 -18.18 2.85
CA GLY A 144 -5.91 -19.57 3.30
C GLY A 144 -5.49 -20.57 2.22
N HIS A 145 -5.91 -21.83 2.38
CA HIS A 145 -5.74 -22.88 1.36
C HIS A 145 -6.72 -22.74 0.18
N GLU A 146 -7.14 -21.52 -0.14
CA GLU A 146 -8.06 -21.25 -1.22
C GLU A 146 -7.32 -21.38 -2.55
N THR A 147 -7.92 -22.11 -3.50
CA THR A 147 -7.31 -22.33 -4.81
C THR A 147 -7.36 -21.09 -5.67
N ASP A 148 -8.29 -20.17 -5.43
CA ASP A 148 -8.48 -18.95 -6.23
C ASP A 148 -8.99 -17.82 -5.31
N PRO A 149 -8.14 -17.22 -4.45
CA PRO A 149 -8.59 -16.19 -3.53
C PRO A 149 -9.26 -15.03 -4.25
N ALA A 150 -10.50 -14.74 -3.84
CA ALA A 150 -11.27 -13.60 -4.32
C ALA A 150 -11.08 -12.39 -3.38
N PHE A 151 -10.86 -11.22 -3.96
CA PHE A 151 -10.63 -9.98 -3.21
C PHE A 151 -11.31 -8.77 -3.85
N GLN A 152 -11.35 -7.67 -3.10
CA GLN A 152 -11.79 -6.37 -3.56
C GLN A 152 -10.93 -5.27 -2.93
N VAL A 153 -10.67 -4.21 -3.69
CA VAL A 153 -10.01 -3.01 -3.19
C VAL A 153 -11.05 -1.89 -3.07
N ALA A 154 -10.98 -1.13 -1.98
CA ALA A 154 -11.74 0.10 -1.78
C ALA A 154 -10.78 1.25 -1.51
N TYR A 155 -11.21 2.46 -1.85
CA TYR A 155 -10.50 3.70 -1.58
C TYR A 155 -11.47 4.66 -0.90
N SER A 156 -10.97 5.37 0.11
CA SER A 156 -11.74 6.42 0.78
C SER A 156 -10.84 7.58 1.17
N SER A 157 -11.34 8.80 0.94
CA SER A 157 -10.77 10.05 1.41
C SER A 157 -11.89 10.91 2.01
N ARG A 158 -11.63 12.20 2.21
CA ARG A 158 -12.66 13.16 2.64
C ARG A 158 -13.68 13.47 1.53
N THR A 159 -13.25 13.33 0.28
CA THR A 159 -13.92 13.86 -0.91
C THR A 159 -14.35 12.77 -1.88
N THR A 160 -13.69 11.61 -1.81
CA THR A 160 -13.85 10.55 -2.79
C THR A 160 -13.97 9.19 -2.11
N ALA A 161 -14.81 8.33 -2.70
CA ALA A 161 -14.83 6.92 -2.40
C ALA A 161 -14.95 6.13 -3.70
N ALA A 162 -14.23 5.01 -3.80
CA ALA A 162 -14.22 4.15 -4.96
C ALA A 162 -14.09 2.69 -4.54
N LYS A 163 -14.50 1.76 -5.42
CA LYS A 163 -14.40 0.32 -5.18
C LYS A 163 -14.10 -0.41 -6.47
N SER A 164 -13.23 -1.42 -6.44
CA SER A 164 -13.02 -2.31 -7.58
C SER A 164 -14.18 -3.30 -7.71
N ALA A 165 -14.31 -3.95 -8.86
CA ALA A 165 -14.97 -5.25 -8.94
C ALA A 165 -14.30 -6.29 -8.01
N VAL A 166 -15.00 -7.40 -7.79
CA VAL A 166 -14.39 -8.58 -7.15
C VAL A 166 -13.47 -9.25 -8.17
N THR A 167 -12.24 -9.52 -7.77
CA THR A 167 -11.22 -10.13 -8.62
C THR A 167 -10.71 -11.42 -7.98
N THR A 168 -10.46 -12.45 -8.79
CA THR A 168 -9.87 -13.73 -8.38
C THR A 168 -8.43 -13.81 -8.90
N VAL A 169 -7.54 -14.40 -8.13
CA VAL A 169 -6.15 -14.65 -8.54
C VAL A 169 -5.85 -16.14 -8.47
N GLU A 170 -5.31 -16.68 -9.55
CA GLU A 170 -4.76 -18.03 -9.55
C GLU A 170 -3.40 -18.03 -8.82
N PRO A 171 -3.19 -18.89 -7.82
CA PRO A 171 -1.92 -19.01 -7.12
C PRO A 171 -0.82 -19.51 -8.05
N THR A 172 0.32 -18.83 -8.04
CA THR A 172 1.51 -19.36 -8.72
C THR A 172 2.04 -20.54 -7.93
N SER A 173 1.89 -21.76 -8.48
CA SER A 173 2.46 -23.01 -7.94
C SER A 173 3.97 -23.08 -8.06
#